data_AF-A0A1C6H2C1-F1
#
_entry.id   AF-A0A1C6H2C1-F1
#
_cell.length_a   1.000
_cell.length_b   1.000
_cell.length_c   1.000
_cell.angle_alpha   90.00
_cell.angle_beta   90.00
_cell.angle_gamma   90.00
#
_symmetry.space_group_name_H-M   'P 1'
#
loop_
_entity.id
_entity.type
_entity.pdbx_description
1 polymer ?
#
loop_
_entity_poly.entity_id
_entity_poly.type
_entity_poly.pdbx_seq_one_letter_code
_entity_poly.pdbx_strand_id
1 'polypeptide(L)'
;MDRKIQEELFYLLMFIDDYIETCVYNVLGDSKTDPQYSAVTTSNLIKCYVNVMNALGEELPYSDVKSYFKENLFSAQEYAEFEQSRSKESEYYVGKIY
;
A
#
# COMPACT_ATOMS: atom_id res chain seq x y z
N MET A 1 11.35 -21.20 -7.60
CA MET A 1 12.23 -20.06 -7.91
C MET A 1 13.66 -20.48 -7.60
N ASP A 2 14.66 -19.94 -8.29
CA ASP A 2 16.05 -20.11 -7.85
C ASP A 2 16.23 -19.46 -6.46
N ARG A 3 16.97 -20.10 -5.55
CA ARG A 3 17.10 -19.65 -4.16
C ARG A 3 17.74 -18.27 -4.05
N LYS A 4 18.76 -17.99 -4.87
CA LYS A 4 19.43 -16.70 -4.86
C LYS A 4 18.50 -15.60 -5.37
N ILE A 5 17.76 -15.88 -6.45
CA ILE A 5 16.76 -14.93 -6.97
C ILE A 5 15.65 -14.66 -5.94
N GLN A 6 15.25 -15.67 -5.17
CA GLN A 6 14.27 -15.49 -4.09
C GLN A 6 14.82 -14.59 -2.98
N GLU A 7 16.05 -14.79 -2.55
CA GLU A 7 16.72 -13.94 -1.55
C GLU A 7 16.87 -12.49 -2.05
N GLU A 8 17.28 -12.28 -3.31
CA GLU A 8 17.37 -10.95 -3.93
C GLU A 8 16.00 -10.27 -4.07
N LEU A 9 14.95 -11.02 -4.40
CA LEU A 9 13.59 -10.52 -4.47
C LEU A 9 13.07 -10.09 -3.09
N PHE A 10 13.29 -10.90 -2.06
CA PHE A 10 12.90 -10.52 -0.69
C PHE A 10 13.64 -9.27 -0.22
N TYR A 11 14.92 -9.12 -0.57
CA TYR A 11 15.66 -7.90 -0.28
C TYR A 11 15.00 -6.67 -0.90
N LEU A 12 14.57 -6.75 -2.17
CA LEU A 12 13.85 -5.65 -2.83
C LEU A 12 12.49 -5.39 -2.17
N LEU A 13 11.73 -6.45 -1.86
CA LEU A 13 10.39 -6.34 -1.28
C LEU A 13 10.40 -5.70 0.11
N MET A 14 11.46 -5.89 0.90
CA MET A 14 11.65 -5.19 2.17
C MET A 14 11.67 -3.66 2.00
N PHE A 15 12.35 -3.13 0.98
CA PHE A 15 12.34 -1.69 0.69
C PHE A 15 11.01 -1.21 0.12
N ILE A 16 10.28 -2.09 -0.57
CA ILE A 16 8.94 -1.77 -1.06
C ILE A 16 7.97 -1.60 0.10
N ASP A 17 8.08 -2.38 1.18
CA ASP A 17 7.25 -2.21 2.39
C ASP A 17 7.46 -0.83 3.03
N ASP A 18 8.72 -0.43 3.26
CA ASP A 18 9.10 0.92 3.73
C ASP A 18 8.57 2.04 2.81
N TYR A 19 8.65 1.82 1.49
CA TYR A 19 8.14 2.77 0.51
C TYR A 19 6.62 2.88 0.55
N ILE A 20 5.91 1.77 0.74
CA ILE A 20 4.45 1.76 0.89
C ILE A 20 4.04 2.55 2.13
N GLU A 21 4.72 2.35 3.26
CA GLU A 21 4.46 3.11 4.49
C GLU A 21 4.68 4.61 4.26
N THR A 22 5.78 4.98 3.61
CA THR A 22 6.07 6.37 3.22
C THR A 22 4.94 6.95 2.36
N CYS A 23 4.41 6.18 1.40
CA CYS A 23 3.30 6.60 0.56
C CYS A 23 2.00 6.80 1.36
N VAL A 24 1.75 5.98 2.38
CA VAL A 24 0.61 6.17 3.29
C VAL A 24 0.75 7.48 4.06
N TYR A 25 1.90 7.74 4.68
CA TYR A 25 2.15 8.99 5.39
C TYR A 25 2.03 10.21 4.48
N ASN A 26 2.55 10.14 3.25
CA ASN A 26 2.44 11.22 2.28
C ASN A 26 0.99 11.53 1.93
N VAL A 27 0.15 10.51 1.72
CA VAL A 27 -1.29 10.70 1.44
C VAL A 27 -2.03 11.28 2.65
N LEU A 28 -1.73 10.79 3.86
CA LEU A 28 -2.36 11.29 5.09
C LEU A 28 -1.96 12.75 5.40
N GLY A 29 -0.71 13.11 5.10
CA GLY A 29 -0.17 14.46 5.26
C GLY A 29 -0.46 15.40 4.10
N ASP A 30 -1.17 14.94 3.06
CA ASP A 30 -1.36 15.70 1.83
C ASP A 30 -2.40 16.83 1.97
N SER A 31 -2.34 17.77 1.03
CA SER A 31 -3.34 18.83 0.90
C SER A 31 -4.71 18.27 0.55
N LYS A 32 -5.72 18.59 1.36
CA LYS A 32 -7.12 18.18 1.11
C LYS A 32 -7.76 18.87 -0.10
N THR A 33 -7.17 19.96 -0.58
CA THR A 33 -7.70 20.77 -1.69
C THR A 33 -6.86 20.71 -2.96
N ASP A 34 -5.58 20.33 -2.85
CA ASP A 34 -4.65 20.22 -3.98
C ASP A 34 -3.69 19.03 -3.77
N PRO A 35 -4.22 17.79 -3.77
CA PRO A 35 -3.44 16.60 -3.44
C PRO A 35 -2.36 16.31 -4.49
N GLN A 36 -1.17 15.98 -4.02
CA GLN A 36 0.00 15.61 -4.83
C GLN A 36 0.31 14.11 -4.76
N TYR A 37 -0.29 13.39 -3.81
CA TYR A 37 -0.05 11.97 -3.57
C TYR A 37 -1.31 11.14 -3.85
N SER A 38 -1.10 9.99 -4.52
CA SER A 38 -2.18 9.13 -5.01
C SER A 38 -2.53 8.05 -3.97
N ALA A 39 -3.69 8.21 -3.32
CA ALA A 39 -4.26 7.22 -2.43
C ALA A 39 -4.68 5.94 -3.18
N VAL A 40 -5.12 6.07 -4.44
CA VAL A 40 -5.43 4.92 -5.31
C VAL A 40 -4.16 4.12 -5.61
N THR A 41 -3.06 4.78 -5.97
CA THR A 41 -1.78 4.11 -6.23
C THR A 41 -1.26 3.42 -4.97
N THR A 42 -1.28 4.10 -3.82
CA THR A 42 -0.87 3.50 -2.54
C THR A 42 -1.73 2.28 -2.19
N SER A 43 -3.05 2.36 -2.36
CA SER A 43 -3.97 1.22 -2.16
C SER A 43 -3.62 0.03 -3.05
N ASN A 44 -3.23 0.29 -4.30
CA ASN A 44 -2.86 -0.74 -5.25
C ASN A 44 -1.49 -1.35 -4.95
N LEU A 45 -0.52 -0.55 -4.49
CA LEU A 45 0.77 -1.06 -4.03
C LEU A 45 0.62 -2.02 -2.87
N ILE A 46 -0.20 -1.69 -1.86
CA ILE A 46 -0.49 -2.59 -0.72
C ILE A 46 -1.07 -3.91 -1.22
N LYS A 47 -2.08 -3.87 -2.10
CA LYS A 47 -2.69 -5.09 -2.66
C LYS A 47 -1.69 -5.92 -3.46
N CYS A 48 -0.85 -5.28 -4.28
CA CYS A 48 0.20 -5.96 -5.03
C CYS A 48 1.21 -6.63 -4.09
N TYR A 49 1.67 -5.91 -3.07
CA TYR A 49 2.62 -6.43 -2.09
C TYR A 49 2.06 -7.67 -1.38
N VAL A 50 0.83 -7.59 -0.87
CA VAL A 50 0.14 -8.73 -0.25
C VAL A 50 0.05 -9.92 -1.21
N ASN A 51 -0.39 -9.69 -2.46
CA ASN A 51 -0.53 -10.76 -3.44
C ASN A 51 0.82 -11.41 -3.79
N VAL A 52 1.88 -10.61 -3.94
CA VAL A 52 3.23 -11.11 -4.23
C VAL A 52 3.77 -11.92 -3.05
N MET A 53 3.67 -11.41 -1.82
CA MET A 53 4.13 -12.12 -0.63
C MET A 53 3.39 -13.45 -0.44
N ASN A 54 2.06 -13.45 -0.60
CA ASN A 54 1.27 -14.69 -0.59
C ASN A 54 1.71 -15.68 -1.68
N ALA A 55 2.01 -15.20 -2.90
CA ALA A 55 2.50 -16.05 -3.99
C ALA A 55 3.90 -16.62 -3.74
N LEU A 56 4.70 -15.95 -2.90
CA LEU A 56 6.00 -16.42 -2.44
C LEU A 56 5.90 -17.37 -1.23
N GLY A 57 4.69 -17.58 -0.70
CA GLY A 57 4.45 -18.44 0.47
C GLY A 57 4.73 -17.75 1.81
N GLU A 58 4.86 -16.43 1.82
CA GLU A 58 5.02 -15.64 3.04
C GLU A 58 3.66 -15.24 3.61
N GLU A 59 3.47 -15.45 4.91
CA GLU A 59 2.27 -15.01 5.64
C GLU A 59 2.50 -13.61 6.22
N LEU A 60 1.84 -12.61 5.64
CA LEU A 60 1.81 -11.25 6.20
C LEU A 60 0.78 -11.17 7.34
N PRO A 61 0.98 -10.28 8.33
CA PRO A 61 0.00 -10.05 9.40
C PRO A 61 -1.30 -9.40 8.91
N TYR A 62 -1.33 -8.93 7.65
CA TYR A 62 -2.45 -8.29 6.99
C TYR A 62 -2.72 -8.90 5.61
N SER A 63 -3.97 -8.83 5.15
CA SER A 63 -4.42 -9.44 3.88
C SER A 63 -5.13 -8.46 2.94
N ASP A 64 -5.36 -7.23 3.39
CA ASP A 64 -5.98 -6.15 2.63
C ASP A 64 -5.52 -4.78 3.14
N VAL A 65 -5.98 -3.71 2.49
CA VAL A 65 -5.60 -2.33 2.85
C VAL A 65 -6.07 -1.98 4.26
N LYS A 66 -7.25 -2.45 4.69
CA LYS A 66 -7.80 -2.10 6.00
C LYS A 66 -7.01 -2.78 7.12
N SER A 67 -6.70 -4.06 6.97
CA SER A 67 -5.86 -4.82 7.89
C SER A 67 -4.42 -4.28 7.88
N TYR A 68 -3.88 -3.84 6.74
CA TYR A 68 -2.59 -3.15 6.70
C TYR A 68 -2.56 -1.94 7.65
N PHE A 69 -3.56 -1.06 7.56
CA PHE A 69 -3.63 0.11 8.45
C PHE A 69 -3.72 -0.30 9.93
N LYS A 70 -4.54 -1.31 10.23
CA LYS A 70 -4.72 -1.81 11.60
C LYS A 70 -3.43 -2.39 12.19
N GLU A 71 -2.74 -3.25 11.46
CA GLU A 71 -1.54 -3.93 11.94
C GLU A 71 -0.32 -2.98 12.02
N ASN A 72 -0.27 -1.96 11.16
CA ASN A 72 0.73 -0.88 11.24
C ASN A 72 0.35 0.27 12.18
N LEU A 73 -0.59 0.02 13.11
CA LEU A 73 -0.96 0.94 14.21
C LEU A 73 -1.53 2.30 13.78
N PHE A 74 -2.02 2.43 12.54
CA PHE A 74 -2.80 3.59 12.14
C PHE A 74 -4.16 3.56 12.83
N SER A 75 -4.63 4.74 13.23
CA SER A 75 -5.95 4.92 13.81
C SER A 75 -7.06 4.65 12.81
N ALA A 76 -8.25 4.32 13.33
CA ALA A 76 -9.45 4.21 12.50
C ALA A 76 -9.78 5.52 11.77
N GLN A 77 -9.40 6.67 12.34
CA GLN A 77 -9.57 7.98 11.70
C GLN A 77 -8.62 8.14 10.51
N GLU A 78 -7.33 7.81 10.65
CA GLU A 78 -6.37 7.87 9.54
C GLU A 78 -6.79 6.97 8.39
N TYR A 79 -7.24 5.75 8.68
CA TYR A 79 -7.80 4.88 7.64
C TYR A 79 -9.03 5.50 6.94
N ALA A 80 -9.92 6.14 7.69
CA ALA A 80 -11.10 6.79 7.11
C ALA A 80 -10.72 8.01 6.23
N GLU A 81 -9.72 8.79 6.64
CA GLU A 81 -9.19 9.91 5.87
C GLU A 81 -8.51 9.44 4.59
N PHE A 82 -7.69 8.38 4.66
CA PHE A 82 -7.09 7.74 3.50
C PHE A 82 -8.14 7.23 2.51
N GLU A 83 -9.16 6.52 3.00
CA GLU A 83 -10.24 6.00 2.15
C GLU A 83 -11.07 7.13 1.52
N GLN A 84 -11.25 8.26 2.21
CA GLN A 84 -11.89 9.43 1.62
C GLN A 84 -11.08 9.97 0.43
N SER A 85 -9.76 10.11 0.60
CA SER A 85 -8.86 10.53 -0.48
C SER A 85 -8.90 9.53 -1.65
N ARG A 86 -8.81 8.23 -1.36
CA ARG A 86 -8.88 7.16 -2.36
C ARG A 86 -10.20 7.17 -3.12
N SER A 87 -11.33 7.34 -2.43
CA SER A 87 -12.65 7.36 -3.05
C SER A 87 -12.81 8.55 -3.99
N LYS A 88 -12.42 9.74 -3.55
CA LYS A 88 -12.46 10.96 -4.39
C LYS A 88 -11.59 10.83 -5.62
N GLU A 89 -10.37 10.32 -5.44
CA GLU A 89 -9.43 10.12 -6.55
C GLU A 89 -9.94 9.08 -7.56
N SER A 90 -10.59 8.01 -7.07
CA SER A 90 -11.09 6.92 -7.92
C SER A 90 -12.15 7.33 -8.93
N GLU A 91 -12.76 8.50 -8.77
CA GLU A 91 -13.70 9.08 -9.73
C GLU A 91 -13.03 9.45 -11.06
N TYR A 92 -11.74 9.78 -11.05
CA TYR A 92 -10.99 10.22 -12.23
C TYR A 92 -9.72 9.40 -12.52
N TYR A 93 -9.18 8.68 -11.53
CA TYR A 93 -8.03 7.79 -11.70
C TYR A 93 -8.26 6.46 -11.00
N VAL A 94 -8.35 5.38 -11.79
CA VAL A 94 -8.64 4.03 -11.29
C VAL A 94 -7.37 3.25 -10.94
N GLY A 95 -6.19 3.77 -11.33
CA GLY A 95 -4.90 3.12 -11.05
C GLY A 95 -4.77 1.72 -11.65
N LYS A 96 -5.14 1.53 -12.93
CA LYS A 96 -4.98 0.25 -13.61
C LYS A 96 -3.55 -0.25 -13.51
N ILE A 97 -3.40 -1.47 -13.02
CA ILE A 97 -2.09 -2.05 -12.77
C ILE A 97 -1.52 -2.60 -14.07
N TYR A 98 -2.31 -3.29 -14.91
CA TYR A 98 -2.10 -3.56 -16.35
C TYR A 98 -3.44 -3.91 -17.01
#